data_AF-A0A086QYE4-F1
#
_entry.id   AF-A0A086QYE4-F1
#
_cell.length_a   1.000
_cell.length_b   1.000
_cell.length_c   1.000
_cell.angle_alpha   90.00
_cell.angle_beta   90.00
_cell.angle_gamma   90.00
#
_symmetry.space_group_name_H-M   'P 1'
#
loop_
_entity.id
_entity.type
_entity.pdbx_description
1 polymer ?
#
loop_
_entity_poly.entity_id
_entity_poly.type
_entity_poly.pdbx_seq_one_letter_code
_entity_poly.pdbx_strand_id
1 'polypeptide(L)'
;MYKEHGIEKDRVLIKLATTWEGCEAAKILEKEGIHCNMTLLFSFAQAVAAAEAKATLISPFVGRILDYYKKLHPEKVAEYVGAQDPGVQSVKRIYKYYKKHNYKTVVMAASFRNIGEIIALAGCDRVTVSPALLEELKNSDLPVRRVLGEPTESVEASDAEDEKKLEMDEKTFRWMLNEDAMATEKLAEGIRSFNRDLLSLKEMIKEKLTTA
;
A
#
# COMPACT_ATOMS: atom_id res chain seq x y z
N MET A 1 -10.39 24.53 3.15
CA MET A 1 -8.93 24.49 2.89
C MET A 1 -8.55 24.42 1.40
N TYR A 2 -8.55 23.27 0.71
CA TYR A 2 -8.04 23.20 -0.68
C TYR A 2 -8.81 24.05 -1.68
N LYS A 3 -10.15 23.92 -1.70
CA LYS A 3 -11.02 24.69 -2.60
C LYS A 3 -10.92 26.20 -2.40
N GLU A 4 -10.77 26.66 -1.15
CA GLU A 4 -10.56 28.08 -0.83
C GLU A 4 -9.27 28.64 -1.47
N HIS A 5 -8.30 27.77 -1.77
CA HIS A 5 -7.05 28.12 -2.44
C HIS A 5 -7.07 27.78 -3.95
N GLY A 6 -8.25 27.57 -4.54
CA GLY A 6 -8.40 27.30 -5.98
C GLY A 6 -7.92 25.91 -6.42
N ILE A 7 -7.78 24.95 -5.48
CA ILE A 7 -7.38 23.57 -5.78
C ILE A 7 -8.62 22.69 -5.77
N GLU A 8 -8.97 22.18 -6.95
CA GLU A 8 -10.08 21.25 -7.14
C GLU A 8 -9.80 19.86 -6.54
N LYS A 9 -10.87 19.16 -6.16
CA LYS A 9 -10.77 17.89 -5.40
C LYS A 9 -10.17 16.73 -6.20
N ASP A 10 -10.22 16.77 -7.52
CA ASP A 10 -9.62 15.78 -8.44
C ASP A 10 -8.08 15.80 -8.41
N ARG A 11 -7.49 16.89 -7.93
CA ARG A 11 -6.04 17.03 -7.69
C ARG A 11 -5.59 16.46 -6.35
N VAL A 12 -6.50 15.99 -5.50
CA VAL A 12 -6.23 15.61 -4.11
C VAL A 12 -6.63 14.16 -3.85
N LEU A 13 -5.77 13.42 -3.15
CA LEU A 13 -6.11 12.13 -2.57
C LEU A 13 -6.09 12.25 -1.04
N ILE A 14 -7.23 12.02 -0.39
CA ILE A 14 -7.33 11.98 1.07
C ILE A 14 -6.78 10.64 1.56
N LYS A 15 -5.70 10.70 2.32
CA LYS A 15 -4.97 9.51 2.75
C LYS A 15 -5.50 9.00 4.08
N LEU A 16 -5.97 7.75 4.12
CA LEU A 16 -6.56 7.12 5.30
C LEU A 16 -5.83 5.82 5.63
N ALA A 17 -5.63 5.53 6.92
CA ALA A 17 -5.13 4.23 7.34
C ALA A 17 -6.16 3.14 6.99
N THR A 18 -5.71 1.99 6.51
CA THR A 18 -6.58 0.90 6.04
C THR A 18 -7.07 0.04 7.21
N THR A 19 -7.74 0.65 8.18
CA THR A 19 -8.55 -0.06 9.18
C THR A 19 -9.95 -0.32 8.58
N TRP A 20 -10.79 -1.09 9.28
CA TRP A 20 -12.18 -1.26 8.88
C TRP A 20 -12.91 0.07 8.77
N GLU A 21 -12.77 0.91 9.80
CA GLU A 21 -13.38 2.24 9.87
C GLU A 21 -12.80 3.18 8.81
N GLY A 22 -11.52 3.05 8.48
CA GLY A 22 -10.89 3.77 7.38
C GLY A 22 -11.50 3.40 6.02
N CYS A 23 -11.79 2.12 5.78
CA CYS A 23 -12.48 1.67 4.58
C CYS A 23 -13.93 2.16 4.51
N GLU A 24 -14.67 2.13 5.63
CA GLU A 24 -16.04 2.66 5.67
C GLU A 24 -16.07 4.19 5.47
N ALA A 25 -15.08 4.92 6.00
CA ALA A 25 -14.92 6.34 5.72
C ALA A 25 -14.62 6.60 4.24
N ALA A 26 -13.69 5.84 3.64
CA ALA A 26 -13.37 5.95 2.21
C ALA A 26 -14.61 5.68 1.33
N LYS A 27 -15.44 4.69 1.68
CA LYS A 27 -16.68 4.37 0.97
C LYS A 27 -17.69 5.52 0.97
N ILE A 28 -17.75 6.31 2.04
CA ILE A 28 -18.58 7.53 2.09
C ILE A 28 -17.96 8.62 1.23
N LEU A 29 -16.66 8.90 1.42
CA LEU A 29 -15.94 9.96 0.71
C LEU A 29 -15.95 9.76 -0.82
N GLU A 30 -15.72 8.53 -1.29
CA GLU A 30 -15.70 8.22 -2.72
C GLU A 30 -17.09 8.38 -3.36
N LYS A 31 -18.18 8.12 -2.63
CA LYS A 31 -19.55 8.41 -3.11
C LYS A 31 -19.80 9.90 -3.28
N GLU A 32 -19.13 10.74 -2.47
CA GLU A 32 -19.17 12.20 -2.58
C GLU A 32 -18.14 12.73 -3.60
N GLY A 33 -17.41 11.83 -4.28
CA GLY A 33 -16.36 12.15 -5.25
C GLY A 33 -15.13 12.79 -4.60
N ILE A 34 -14.83 12.44 -3.35
CA ILE A 34 -13.58 12.76 -2.66
C ILE A 34 -12.70 11.52 -2.73
N HIS A 35 -11.64 11.61 -3.53
CA HIS A 35 -10.79 10.46 -3.82
C HIS A 35 -9.87 10.11 -2.65
N CYS A 36 -9.77 8.82 -2.34
CA CYS A 36 -9.02 8.30 -1.21
C CYS A 36 -7.78 7.51 -1.62
N ASN A 37 -6.74 7.62 -0.81
CA ASN A 37 -5.56 6.75 -0.82
C ASN A 37 -5.52 5.93 0.47
N MET A 38 -5.76 4.62 0.36
CA MET A 38 -5.72 3.70 1.50
C MET A 38 -4.28 3.29 1.79
N THR A 39 -3.72 3.74 2.91
CA THR A 39 -2.32 3.53 3.33
C THR A 39 -2.21 2.59 4.52
N LEU A 40 -0.98 2.22 4.93
CA LEU A 40 -0.77 1.22 5.99
C LEU A 40 -1.49 -0.09 5.66
N LEU A 41 -1.42 -0.46 4.37
CA LEU A 41 -1.99 -1.69 3.85
C LEU A 41 -0.90 -2.76 3.80
N PHE A 42 -1.13 -3.85 4.51
CA PHE A 42 -0.18 -4.94 4.72
C PHE A 42 -0.77 -6.30 4.37
N SER A 43 -2.08 -6.52 4.61
CA SER A 43 -2.74 -7.79 4.34
C SER A 43 -3.63 -7.76 3.10
N PHE A 44 -3.93 -8.97 2.61
CA PHE A 44 -4.90 -9.17 1.54
C PHE A 44 -6.32 -8.76 1.96
N ALA A 45 -6.71 -8.99 3.22
CA ALA A 45 -8.03 -8.59 3.73
C ALA A 45 -8.25 -7.07 3.60
N GLN A 46 -7.23 -6.28 3.90
CA GLN A 46 -7.25 -4.83 3.72
C GLN A 46 -7.40 -4.43 2.25
N ALA A 47 -6.72 -5.12 1.33
CA ALA A 47 -6.88 -4.88 -0.09
C ALA A 47 -8.32 -5.15 -0.55
N VAL A 48 -8.89 -6.30 -0.23
CA VAL A 48 -10.28 -6.62 -0.62
C VAL A 48 -11.26 -5.58 -0.04
N ALA A 49 -11.14 -5.23 1.24
CA ALA A 49 -12.00 -4.22 1.87
C ALA A 49 -11.90 -2.85 1.18
N ALA A 50 -10.69 -2.39 0.85
CA ALA A 50 -10.47 -1.12 0.16
C ALA A 50 -11.04 -1.13 -1.27
N ALA A 51 -10.95 -2.26 -1.97
CA ALA A 51 -11.52 -2.43 -3.30
C ALA A 51 -13.06 -2.40 -3.28
N GLU A 52 -13.68 -3.07 -2.30
CA GLU A 52 -15.14 -3.07 -2.11
C GLU A 52 -15.68 -1.72 -1.63
N ALA A 53 -14.87 -0.97 -0.87
CA ALA A 53 -15.12 0.43 -0.53
C ALA A 53 -15.00 1.37 -1.76
N LYS A 54 -14.55 0.87 -2.92
CA LYS A 54 -14.29 1.63 -4.15
C LYS A 54 -13.29 2.76 -3.94
N ALA A 55 -12.31 2.57 -3.07
CA ALA A 55 -11.21 3.51 -2.94
C ALA A 55 -10.54 3.73 -4.30
N THR A 56 -10.16 4.97 -4.59
CA THR A 56 -9.51 5.35 -5.84
C THR A 56 -8.15 4.67 -5.96
N LEU A 57 -7.41 4.61 -4.84
CA LEU A 57 -6.04 4.10 -4.81
C LEU A 57 -5.73 3.41 -3.49
N ILE A 58 -4.92 2.37 -3.53
CA ILE A 58 -4.27 1.77 -2.36
C ILE A 58 -2.74 1.90 -2.40
N SER A 59 -2.13 2.02 -1.23
CA SER A 59 -0.68 2.08 -1.02
C SER A 59 -0.18 0.92 -0.16
N PRO A 60 -0.03 -0.31 -0.69
CA PRO A 60 0.59 -1.42 0.02
C PRO A 60 2.07 -1.13 0.32
N PHE A 61 2.50 -1.41 1.56
CA PHE A 61 3.85 -1.08 2.03
C PHE A 61 4.79 -2.28 1.91
N VAL A 62 5.63 -2.30 0.88
CA VAL A 62 6.54 -3.41 0.57
C VAL A 62 7.61 -3.57 1.65
N GLY A 63 8.45 -2.56 1.84
CA GLY A 63 9.63 -2.67 2.69
C GLY A 63 9.32 -2.85 4.18
N ARG A 64 8.14 -2.43 4.66
CA ARG A 64 7.74 -2.69 6.06
C ARG A 64 7.33 -4.14 6.31
N ILE A 65 6.83 -4.83 5.29
CA ILE A 65 6.60 -6.28 5.34
C ILE A 65 7.96 -6.98 5.41
N LEU A 66 8.91 -6.58 4.55
CA LEU A 66 10.29 -7.08 4.60
C LEU A 66 10.91 -6.92 5.99
N ASP A 67 10.85 -5.72 6.59
CA ASP A 67 11.42 -5.46 7.92
C ASP A 67 10.87 -6.43 8.99
N TYR A 68 9.58 -6.75 8.93
CA TYR A 68 8.95 -7.68 9.87
C TYR A 68 9.54 -9.08 9.73
N TYR A 69 9.58 -9.61 8.51
CA TYR A 69 10.07 -10.98 8.26
C TYR A 69 11.58 -11.11 8.45
N LYS A 70 12.37 -10.06 8.18
CA LYS A 70 13.80 -10.05 8.52
C LYS A 70 14.04 -10.15 10.03
N LYS A 71 13.19 -9.50 10.83
CA LYS A 71 13.27 -9.58 12.30
C LYS A 71 12.79 -10.94 12.82
N LEU A 72 11.72 -11.48 12.25
CA LEU A 72 11.13 -12.75 12.68
C LEU A 72 11.98 -13.97 12.28
N HIS A 73 12.58 -13.92 11.08
CA HIS A 73 13.36 -14.99 10.48
C HIS A 73 14.72 -14.45 9.99
N PRO A 74 15.62 -14.06 10.91
CA PRO A 74 16.95 -13.53 10.55
C PRO A 74 17.77 -14.51 9.71
N GLU A 75 17.54 -15.81 9.86
CA GLU A 75 18.19 -16.88 9.10
C GLU A 75 17.80 -16.91 7.61
N LYS A 76 16.63 -16.35 7.25
CA LYS A 76 16.10 -16.34 5.87
C LYS A 76 16.34 -15.02 5.13
N VAL A 77 17.01 -14.05 5.76
CA VAL A 77 17.18 -12.70 5.21
C VAL A 77 17.83 -12.71 3.83
N ALA A 78 18.78 -13.64 3.59
CA ALA A 78 19.47 -13.78 2.31
C ALA A 78 18.55 -14.26 1.17
N GLU A 79 17.40 -14.87 1.50
CA GLU A 79 16.42 -15.35 0.53
C GLU A 79 15.42 -14.26 0.12
N TYR A 80 15.21 -13.24 0.95
CA TYR A 80 14.25 -12.15 0.69
C TYR A 80 14.80 -11.12 -0.30
N VAL A 81 14.98 -11.54 -1.55
CA VAL A 81 15.55 -10.73 -2.63
C VAL A 81 14.61 -10.75 -3.85
N GLY A 82 14.35 -9.58 -4.42
CA GLY A 82 13.57 -9.42 -5.64
C GLY A 82 12.18 -10.07 -5.53
N ALA A 83 11.90 -11.08 -6.35
CA ALA A 83 10.60 -11.76 -6.37
C ALA A 83 10.30 -12.60 -5.11
N GLN A 84 11.31 -12.94 -4.31
CA GLN A 84 11.17 -13.70 -3.06
C GLN A 84 10.97 -12.79 -1.84
N ASP A 85 11.01 -11.47 -2.02
CA ASP A 85 10.68 -10.52 -0.96
C ASP A 85 9.19 -10.67 -0.58
N PRO A 86 8.86 -10.86 0.71
CA PRO A 86 7.48 -11.09 1.15
C PRO A 86 6.54 -9.90 0.88
N GLY A 87 7.08 -8.67 0.90
CA GLY A 87 6.32 -7.47 0.51
C GLY A 87 6.04 -7.43 -0.99
N VAL A 88 7.01 -7.83 -1.82
CA VAL A 88 6.82 -7.96 -3.27
C VAL A 88 5.77 -9.02 -3.58
N GLN A 89 5.84 -10.19 -2.93
CA GLN A 89 4.84 -11.25 -3.08
C GLN A 89 3.42 -10.79 -2.69
N SER A 90 3.29 -10.07 -1.57
CA SER A 90 2.02 -9.48 -1.14
C SER A 90 1.42 -8.55 -2.20
N VAL A 91 2.21 -7.62 -2.74
CA VAL A 91 1.75 -6.70 -3.80
C VAL A 91 1.40 -7.45 -5.08
N LYS A 92 2.21 -8.43 -5.50
CA LYS A 92 1.91 -9.24 -6.70
C LYS A 92 0.56 -9.95 -6.57
N ARG A 93 0.27 -10.54 -5.40
CA ARG A 93 -1.03 -11.18 -5.13
C ARG A 93 -2.18 -10.18 -5.23
N ILE A 94 -2.07 -9.04 -4.56
CA ILE A 94 -3.09 -7.98 -4.59
C ILE A 94 -3.35 -7.49 -6.02
N TYR A 95 -2.29 -7.21 -6.76
CA TYR A 95 -2.39 -6.74 -8.15
C TYR A 95 -3.10 -7.77 -9.03
N LYS A 96 -2.65 -9.04 -9.01
CA LYS A 96 -3.27 -10.13 -9.79
C LYS A 96 -4.76 -10.28 -9.45
N TYR A 97 -5.11 -10.24 -8.16
CA TYR A 97 -6.51 -10.31 -7.72
C TYR A 97 -7.35 -9.12 -8.23
N TYR A 98 -6.81 -7.90 -8.15
CA TYR A 98 -7.51 -6.69 -8.62
C TYR A 98 -7.80 -6.76 -10.12
N LYS A 99 -6.82 -7.16 -10.93
CA LYS A 99 -6.99 -7.29 -12.39
C LYS A 99 -7.96 -8.42 -12.73
N LYS A 100 -7.81 -9.60 -12.11
CA LYS A 100 -8.69 -10.77 -12.32
C LYS A 100 -10.16 -10.43 -12.06
N HIS A 101 -10.44 -9.68 -10.98
CA HIS A 101 -11.81 -9.33 -10.59
C HIS A 101 -12.26 -7.93 -11.06
N ASN A 102 -11.49 -7.31 -11.97
CA ASN A 102 -11.80 -6.02 -12.60
C ASN A 102 -12.06 -4.88 -11.60
N TYR A 103 -11.35 -4.88 -10.47
CA TYR A 103 -11.36 -3.76 -9.54
C TYR A 103 -10.66 -2.54 -10.16
N LYS A 104 -11.28 -1.37 -10.03
CA LYS A 104 -10.75 -0.11 -10.61
C LYS A 104 -9.78 0.64 -9.70
N THR A 105 -9.69 0.22 -8.44
CA THR A 105 -8.76 0.78 -7.47
C THR A 105 -7.32 0.63 -7.96
N VAL A 106 -6.60 1.73 -8.03
CA VAL A 106 -5.20 1.78 -8.47
C VAL A 106 -4.30 1.14 -7.42
N VAL A 107 -3.40 0.24 -7.82
CA VAL A 107 -2.38 -0.32 -6.92
C VAL A 107 -1.11 0.53 -7.01
N MET A 108 -0.77 1.24 -5.93
CA MET A 108 0.46 2.03 -5.83
C MET A 108 1.44 1.42 -4.81
N ALA A 109 2.39 0.62 -5.28
CA ALA A 109 3.38 0.04 -4.37
C ALA A 109 4.23 1.14 -3.69
N ALA A 110 4.46 1.00 -2.39
CA ALA A 110 5.04 2.06 -1.56
C ALA A 110 6.02 1.51 -0.51
N SER A 111 6.78 2.42 0.11
CA SER A 111 7.60 2.15 1.30
C SER A 111 8.75 1.15 1.06
N PHE A 112 9.39 1.23 -0.10
CA PHE A 112 10.52 0.38 -0.51
C PHE A 112 11.76 0.51 0.41
N ARG A 113 12.59 -0.54 0.48
CA ARG A 113 13.93 -0.51 1.12
C ARG A 113 15.08 -0.47 0.12
N ASN A 114 14.88 -0.99 -1.08
CA ASN A 114 15.92 -1.12 -2.10
C ASN A 114 15.32 -1.10 -3.51
N ILE A 115 16.15 -0.86 -4.52
CA ILE A 115 15.70 -0.81 -5.92
C ILE A 115 15.28 -2.17 -6.47
N GLY A 116 15.76 -3.28 -5.89
CA GLY A 116 15.39 -4.64 -6.28
C GLY A 116 13.89 -4.93 -6.08
N GLU A 117 13.31 -4.44 -4.99
CA GLU A 117 11.85 -4.49 -4.75
C GLU A 117 11.06 -3.72 -5.82
N ILE A 118 11.56 -2.54 -6.23
CA ILE A 118 10.92 -1.69 -7.23
C ILE A 118 10.94 -2.38 -8.60
N ILE A 119 12.11 -2.90 -8.99
CA ILE A 119 12.30 -3.63 -10.25
C ILE A 119 11.42 -4.89 -10.29
N ALA A 120 11.31 -5.61 -9.17
CA ALA A 120 10.48 -6.81 -9.07
C ALA A 120 8.97 -6.54 -9.17
N LEU A 121 8.55 -5.27 -9.07
CA LEU A 121 7.17 -4.80 -9.24
C LEU A 121 7.00 -3.90 -10.48
N ALA A 122 7.97 -3.88 -11.40
CA ALA A 122 7.87 -3.11 -12.63
C ALA A 122 6.59 -3.49 -13.42
N GLY A 123 5.77 -2.50 -13.74
CA GLY A 123 4.46 -2.67 -14.37
C GLY A 123 3.26 -2.60 -13.41
N CYS A 124 3.49 -2.43 -12.09
CA CYS A 124 2.45 -1.99 -11.17
C CYS A 124 1.83 -0.66 -11.65
N ASP A 125 0.55 -0.40 -11.33
CA ASP A 125 -0.15 0.78 -11.88
C ASP A 125 0.59 2.09 -11.53
N ARG A 126 1.09 2.17 -10.29
CA ARG A 126 1.95 3.25 -9.81
C ARG A 126 2.97 2.72 -8.80
N VAL A 127 4.03 3.49 -8.60
CA VAL A 127 4.96 3.32 -7.48
C VAL A 127 5.22 4.68 -6.84
N THR A 128 5.39 4.71 -5.52
CA THR A 128 5.87 5.90 -4.81
C THR A 128 7.23 5.59 -4.17
N VAL A 129 8.24 6.35 -4.59
CA VAL A 129 9.65 6.05 -4.34
C VAL A 129 10.30 7.25 -3.67
N SER A 130 11.17 7.01 -2.69
CA SER A 130 11.91 8.08 -2.03
C SER A 130 12.94 8.70 -2.98
N PRO A 131 13.35 9.97 -2.78
CA PRO A 131 14.36 10.60 -3.61
C PRO A 131 15.68 9.81 -3.69
N ALA A 132 16.10 9.19 -2.57
CA ALA A 132 17.32 8.39 -2.52
C ALA A 132 17.24 7.15 -3.43
N LEU A 133 16.13 6.41 -3.39
CA LEU A 133 15.93 5.23 -4.24
C LEU A 133 15.69 5.61 -5.71
N LEU A 134 15.13 6.78 -6.00
CA LEU A 134 15.03 7.30 -7.36
C LEU A 134 16.42 7.61 -7.95
N GLU A 135 17.30 8.21 -7.17
CA GLU A 135 18.68 8.48 -7.59
C GLU A 135 19.47 7.17 -7.76
N GLU A 136 19.28 6.20 -6.87
CA GLU A 136 19.88 4.86 -7.01
C GLU A 136 19.40 4.14 -8.27
N LEU A 137 18.09 4.18 -8.56
CA LEU A 137 17.53 3.63 -9.81
C LEU A 137 18.12 4.29 -11.05
N LYS A 138 18.23 5.62 -11.04
CA LYS A 138 18.77 6.39 -12.16
C LYS A 138 20.22 6.03 -12.48
N ASN A 139 21.01 5.69 -11.45
CA ASN A 139 22.42 5.35 -11.57
C ASN A 139 22.66 3.83 -11.67
N SER A 140 21.62 3.02 -11.80
CA SER A 140 21.71 1.56 -11.89
C SER A 140 21.67 1.08 -13.35
N ASP A 141 22.53 0.11 -13.68
CA ASP A 141 22.50 -0.63 -14.96
C ASP A 141 21.67 -1.91 -14.89
N LEU A 142 20.92 -2.14 -13.79
CA LEU A 142 20.09 -3.32 -13.65
C LEU A 142 18.96 -3.33 -14.70
N PRO A 143 18.71 -4.46 -15.38
CA PRO A 143 17.65 -4.53 -16.38
C PRO A 143 16.27 -4.42 -15.72
N VAL A 144 15.47 -3.46 -16.18
CA VAL A 144 14.08 -3.30 -15.76
C VAL A 144 13.18 -3.94 -16.80
N ARG A 145 12.66 -5.14 -16.49
CA ARG A 145 11.68 -5.84 -17.33
C ARG A 145 10.30 -5.71 -16.71
N ARG A 146 9.27 -5.60 -17.53
CA ARG A 146 7.88 -5.58 -17.06
C ARG A 146 7.54 -6.94 -16.43
N VAL A 147 7.15 -6.93 -15.16
CA VAL A 147 6.76 -8.12 -14.37
C VAL A 147 5.24 -8.17 -14.18
N LEU A 148 4.60 -7.01 -14.02
CA LEU A 148 3.17 -6.87 -13.83
C LEU A 148 2.50 -6.23 -15.06
N GLY A 149 1.30 -6.69 -15.37
CA GLY A 149 0.50 -6.17 -16.49
C GLY A 149 -0.90 -6.78 -16.49
N GLU A 150 -1.72 -6.33 -17.42
CA GLU A 150 -3.03 -6.94 -17.64
C GLU A 150 -2.88 -8.44 -17.96
N PRO A 151 -3.90 -9.29 -17.71
CA PRO A 151 -3.80 -10.73 -17.93
C PRO A 151 -3.40 -11.14 -19.36
N THR A 152 -3.66 -10.28 -20.34
CA THR A 152 -3.25 -10.47 -21.74
C THR A 152 -1.79 -10.09 -22.02
N GLU A 153 -1.14 -9.41 -21.09
CA GLU A 153 0.23 -8.86 -21.21
C GLU A 153 1.21 -9.44 -20.19
N SER A 154 0.74 -10.20 -19.20
CA SER A 154 1.60 -10.81 -18.18
C SER A 154 2.42 -11.96 -18.76
N VAL A 155 3.74 -11.88 -18.61
CA VAL A 155 4.73 -12.85 -19.14
C VAL A 155 4.78 -14.16 -18.32
N GLU A 156 4.27 -14.12 -17.08
CA GLU A 156 4.06 -15.31 -16.26
C GLU A 156 2.63 -15.81 -16.50
N ALA A 157 2.50 -16.97 -17.15
CA ALA A 157 1.24 -17.67 -17.32
C ALA A 157 0.53 -17.82 -15.95
N SER A 158 -0.79 -17.61 -15.95
CA SER A 158 -1.58 -17.64 -14.73
C SER A 158 -1.70 -19.06 -14.16
N ASP A 159 -0.81 -19.44 -13.25
CA ASP A 159 -1.07 -20.49 -12.24
C ASP A 159 -2.03 -19.98 -11.14
N ALA A 160 -2.86 -18.98 -11.47
CA ALA A 160 -3.93 -18.57 -10.60
C ALA A 160 -4.97 -19.69 -10.64
N GLU A 161 -4.80 -20.67 -9.73
CA GLU A 161 -5.88 -21.48 -9.20
C GLU A 161 -7.14 -20.61 -9.04
N ASP A 162 -8.31 -21.24 -9.09
CA ASP A 162 -9.65 -20.66 -8.97
C ASP A 162 -9.90 -19.87 -7.66
N GLU A 163 -9.07 -18.88 -7.32
CA GLU A 163 -9.27 -17.96 -6.20
C GLU A 163 -10.55 -17.20 -6.53
N LYS A 164 -11.61 -17.58 -5.81
CA LYS A 164 -12.94 -17.00 -5.92
C LYS A 164 -12.90 -15.59 -5.36
N LYS A 165 -13.77 -14.74 -5.91
CA LYS A 165 -13.99 -13.40 -5.35
C LYS A 165 -14.46 -13.55 -3.91
N LEU A 166 -13.73 -12.94 -2.98
CA LEU A 166 -14.13 -12.83 -1.58
C LEU A 166 -15.11 -11.66 -1.42
N GLU A 167 -16.08 -11.82 -0.53
CA GLU A 167 -16.89 -10.72 0.01
C GLU A 167 -16.35 -10.35 1.39
N MET A 168 -16.17 -9.06 1.67
CA MET A 168 -15.52 -8.60 2.90
C MET A 168 -16.50 -7.87 3.82
N ASP A 169 -17.15 -8.62 4.70
CA ASP A 169 -17.87 -8.04 5.84
C ASP A 169 -16.92 -7.75 7.03
N GLU A 170 -17.43 -7.03 8.04
CA GLU A 170 -16.61 -6.61 9.18
C GLU A 170 -16.00 -7.79 9.95
N LYS A 171 -16.79 -8.85 10.12
CA LYS A 171 -16.38 -10.04 10.89
C LYS A 171 -15.25 -10.76 10.18
N THR A 172 -15.40 -10.97 8.87
CA THR A 172 -14.41 -11.60 8.01
C THR A 172 -13.15 -10.76 7.95
N PHE A 173 -13.28 -9.44 7.80
CA PHE A 173 -12.14 -8.52 7.81
C PHE A 173 -11.34 -8.63 9.11
N ARG A 174 -12.03 -8.50 10.26
CA ARG A 174 -11.39 -8.53 11.57
C ARG A 174 -10.72 -9.87 11.83
N TRP A 175 -11.35 -10.98 11.45
CA TRP A 175 -10.78 -12.32 11.58
C TRP A 175 -9.53 -12.49 10.70
N MET A 176 -9.64 -12.22 9.41
CA MET A 176 -8.52 -12.40 8.48
C MET A 176 -7.34 -11.47 8.79
N LEU A 177 -7.60 -10.24 9.22
CA LEU A 177 -6.54 -9.33 9.65
C LEU A 177 -5.85 -9.87 10.91
N ASN A 178 -6.61 -10.38 11.89
CA ASN A 178 -6.08 -10.92 13.13
C ASN A 178 -5.19 -12.16 12.91
N GLU A 179 -5.55 -13.05 11.98
CA GLU A 179 -4.73 -14.22 11.62
C GLU A 179 -3.41 -13.83 10.94
N ASP A 180 -3.31 -12.62 10.40
CA ASP A 180 -2.07 -12.05 9.87
C ASP A 180 -1.36 -11.19 10.94
N ALA A 181 -0.53 -11.85 11.76
CA ALA A 181 0.22 -11.19 12.83
C ALA A 181 1.06 -10.01 12.32
N MET A 182 1.71 -10.16 11.17
CA MET A 182 2.52 -9.11 10.54
C MET A 182 1.66 -7.89 10.24
N ALA A 183 0.53 -8.08 9.55
CA ALA A 183 -0.33 -6.97 9.16
C ALA A 183 -0.98 -6.29 10.37
N THR A 184 -1.45 -7.06 11.35
CA THR A 184 -2.04 -6.53 12.59
C THR A 184 -1.04 -5.67 13.36
N GLU A 185 0.17 -6.19 13.58
CA GLU A 185 1.21 -5.45 14.30
C GLU A 185 1.67 -4.21 13.52
N LYS A 186 1.91 -4.34 12.21
CA LYS A 186 2.41 -3.22 11.37
C LYS A 186 1.38 -2.13 11.15
N LEU A 187 0.09 -2.47 11.05
CA LEU A 187 -1.00 -1.49 11.02
C LEU A 187 -1.02 -0.68 12.32
N ALA A 188 -1.03 -1.36 13.47
CA ALA A 188 -1.09 -0.72 14.76
C ALA A 188 0.18 0.12 15.06
N GLU A 189 1.36 -0.40 14.74
CA GLU A 189 2.63 0.33 14.82
C GLU A 189 2.60 1.59 13.95
N GLY A 190 2.18 1.45 12.69
CA GLY A 190 2.11 2.57 11.75
C GLY A 190 1.20 3.70 12.23
N ILE A 191 0.02 3.37 12.77
CA ILE A 191 -0.92 4.36 13.31
C ILE A 191 -0.30 5.08 14.52
N ARG A 192 0.32 4.35 15.46
CA ARG A 192 0.97 4.96 16.63
C ARG A 192 2.11 5.89 16.23
N SER A 193 2.90 5.50 15.23
CA SER A 193 4.00 6.34 14.73
C SER A 193 3.49 7.62 14.08
N PHE A 194 2.48 7.55 13.19
CA PHE A 194 1.91 8.77 12.60
C PHE A 194 1.24 9.69 13.63
N ASN A 195 0.61 9.13 14.67
CA ASN A 195 0.08 9.95 15.76
C ASN A 195 1.20 10.66 16.55
N ARG A 196 2.34 9.99 16.77
CA ARG A 196 3.51 10.61 17.41
C ARG A 196 4.02 11.79 16.58
N ASP A 197 4.15 11.61 15.26
CA ASP A 197 4.58 12.67 14.35
C ASP A 197 3.61 13.85 14.36
N LEU A 198 2.30 13.59 14.41
CA LEU A 198 1.27 14.63 14.53
C LEU A 198 1.39 15.41 15.84
N LEU A 199 1.64 14.73 16.96
CA LEU A 199 1.83 15.39 18.26
C LEU A 199 3.09 16.26 18.26
N SER A 200 4.20 15.74 17.71
CA SER A 200 5.43 16.53 17.54
C SER A 200 5.22 17.76 16.67
N LEU A 201 4.46 17.64 15.57
CA LEU A 201 4.10 18.77 14.72
C LEU A 201 3.26 19.81 15.47
N LYS A 202 2.30 19.38 16.30
CA LYS A 202 1.47 20.29 17.10
C LYS A 202 2.30 21.09 18.10
N GLU A 203 3.26 20.46 18.79
CA GLU A 203 4.15 21.18 19.70
C GLU A 203 5.03 22.18 18.94
N MET A 204 5.59 21.81 17.79
CA MET A 204 6.36 22.74 16.96
C MET A 204 5.54 23.96 16.51
N ILE A 205 4.28 23.75 16.11
CA ILE A 205 3.38 24.86 15.74
C ILE A 205 3.10 25.75 16.95
N LYS A 206 2.83 25.15 18.12
CA LYS A 206 2.58 25.87 19.37
C LYS A 206 3.76 26.76 19.76
N GLU A 207 4.98 26.22 19.72
CA GLU A 207 6.21 26.99 19.97
C GLU A 207 6.32 28.20 19.03
N LYS A 208 6.03 28.02 17.74
CA LYS A 208 6.06 29.11 16.76
C LYS A 208 4.99 30.17 17.00
N LEU A 209 3.81 29.78 17.46
CA LEU A 209 2.72 30.71 17.78
C LEU A 209 2.99 31.50 19.07
N THR A 210 3.73 30.94 20.03
CA THR A 210 4.09 31.63 21.27
C THR A 210 5.31 32.54 21.13
N THR A 211 6.09 32.38 20.06
CA THR A 211 7.30 33.19 19.77
C THR A 211 7.00 34.36 18.81
N ALA A 212 5.75 34.50 18.37
CA ALA A 212 5.25 35.60 17.53
C ALA A 212 4.44 36.60 18.36
#